data_AF-A0A447UH80-F1
#
_entry.id   AF-A0A447UH80-F1
#
_cell.length_a   1.000
_cell.length_b   1.000
_cell.length_c   1.000
_cell.angle_alpha   90.00
_cell.angle_beta   90.00
_cell.angle_gamma   90.00
#
_symmetry.space_group_name_H-M   'P 1'
#
loop_
_entity.id
_entity.type
_entity.pdbx_description
1 polymer ?
#
loop_
_entity_poly.entity_id
_entity_poly.type
_entity_poly.pdbx_seq_one_letter_code
_entity_poly.pdbx_strand_id
1 'polypeptide(L)'
;MRDRFRLRHLKSIAHKSAVSMQLKKLESALGCQLLLRGPRQHQLTSEGQKLLGYARRILDLHAETQAAFHGKELTGRIRLGVPDDYAAKYLTPALKRFAPNFGSVEIELSCEQSTSLIPRVEVGDLDLALVSREHPNQGALLFYEPMVWVGSPQFEVWRRDPLPIAVYESTSLAKRSAINALALQGRKI
;
A
#
# COMPACT_ATOMS: atom_id res chain seq x y z
N MET A 1 -3.55 23.38 50.83
CA MET A 1 -2.76 22.31 50.18
C MET A 1 -3.58 21.77 48.99
N ARG A 2 -3.99 22.57 47.99
CA ARG A 2 -3.28 23.17 46.83
C ARG A 2 -2.37 22.21 46.04
N ASP A 3 -2.72 22.10 44.75
CA ASP A 3 -1.94 21.67 43.57
C ASP A 3 -1.59 20.19 43.33
N ARG A 4 -2.45 19.49 42.56
CA ARG A 4 -2.06 18.38 41.66
C ARG A 4 -2.92 18.20 40.39
N PHE A 5 -3.60 19.23 39.88
CA PHE A 5 -4.51 19.08 38.72
C PHE A 5 -4.05 19.74 37.40
N ARG A 6 -2.76 20.07 37.22
CA ARG A 6 -2.28 20.80 36.02
C ARG A 6 -1.12 20.17 35.23
N LEU A 7 -1.06 18.84 35.05
CA LEU A 7 0.04 18.21 34.28
C LEU A 7 -0.34 17.29 33.11
N ARG A 8 -1.63 17.11 32.77
CA ARG A 8 -2.03 16.26 31.62
C ARG A 8 -2.27 16.98 30.29
N HIS A 9 -2.10 18.30 30.19
CA HIS A 9 -2.30 19.05 28.93
C HIS A 9 -1.02 19.61 28.29
N LEU A 10 0.15 19.49 28.94
CA LEU A 10 1.41 20.05 28.41
C LEU A 10 2.19 19.08 27.49
N LYS A 11 1.95 17.77 27.52
CA LYS A 11 2.67 16.80 26.65
C LYS A 11 2.17 16.73 25.19
N SER A 12 1.01 17.31 24.87
CA SER A 12 0.44 17.31 23.51
C SER A 12 0.87 18.52 22.66
N ILE A 13 1.10 19.67 23.28
CA ILE A 13 1.38 20.93 22.58
C ILE A 13 2.86 21.01 22.14
N ALA A 14 3.79 20.53 22.97
CA ALA A 14 5.22 20.52 22.66
C ALA A 14 5.57 19.61 21.46
N HIS A 15 4.83 18.52 21.25
CA HIS A 15 5.06 17.59 20.14
C HIS A 15 4.65 18.22 18.79
N LYS A 16 3.53 18.96 18.76
CA LYS A 16 3.05 19.64 17.54
C LYS A 16 3.94 20.81 17.13
N SER A 17 4.46 21.57 18.10
CA SER A 17 5.36 22.70 17.82
C SER A 17 6.75 22.24 17.40
N ALA A 18 7.30 21.19 18.02
CA ALA A 18 8.59 20.61 17.63
C ALA A 18 8.56 20.04 16.20
N VAL A 19 7.53 19.26 15.85
CA VAL A 19 7.35 18.71 14.50
C VAL A 19 7.16 19.82 13.47
N SER A 20 6.39 20.86 13.80
CA SER A 20 6.21 22.01 12.91
C SER A 20 7.51 22.80 12.67
N MET A 21 8.38 22.90 13.68
CA MET A 21 9.69 23.55 13.52
C MET A 21 10.64 22.70 12.68
N GLN A 22 10.67 21.39 12.91
CA GLN A 22 11.48 20.45 12.12
C GLN A 22 11.09 20.52 10.64
N LEU A 23 9.77 20.53 10.37
CA LEU A 23 9.25 20.65 9.01
C LEU A 23 9.62 22.00 8.37
N LYS A 24 9.48 23.12 9.09
CA LYS A 24 9.90 24.44 8.59
C LYS A 24 11.39 24.48 8.26
N LYS A 25 12.24 23.84 9.08
CA LYS A 25 13.67 23.72 8.80
C LYS A 25 13.93 22.91 7.54
N LEU A 26 13.19 21.82 7.34
CA LEU A 26 13.29 20.97 6.15
C LEU A 26 12.83 21.71 4.88
N GLU A 27 11.71 22.43 4.94
CA GLU A 27 11.21 23.31 3.88
C GLU A 27 12.25 24.40 3.55
N SER A 28 12.83 25.02 4.57
CA SER A 28 13.87 26.04 4.40
C SER A 28 15.15 25.49 3.78
N ALA A 29 15.54 24.25 4.11
CA ALA A 29 16.74 23.63 3.55
C ALA A 29 16.56 23.22 2.09
N LEU A 30 15.34 22.83 1.70
CA LEU A 30 15.00 22.42 0.34
C LEU A 30 14.53 23.58 -0.56
N GLY A 31 14.26 24.74 0.02
CA GLY A 31 13.78 25.91 -0.71
C GLY A 31 12.35 25.77 -1.27
N CYS A 32 11.58 24.78 -0.81
CA CYS A 32 10.23 24.51 -1.27
C CYS A 32 9.28 24.19 -0.10
N GLN A 33 8.00 24.46 -0.31
CA GLN A 33 6.96 24.13 0.66
C GLN A 33 6.57 22.65 0.49
N LEU A 34 6.50 21.90 1.58
CA LEU A 34 6.23 20.47 1.59
C LEU A 34 4.81 20.15 2.06
N LEU A 35 4.22 21.00 2.91
CA LEU A 35 2.84 20.87 3.36
C LEU A 35 1.99 22.13 3.07
N LEU A 36 0.79 21.89 2.56
CA LEU A 36 -0.30 22.85 2.54
C LEU A 36 -0.97 22.87 3.92
N ARG A 37 -1.10 24.07 4.51
CA ARG A 37 -1.74 24.25 5.82
C ARG A 37 -3.20 24.63 5.63
N GLY A 38 -4.11 23.67 5.81
CA GLY A 38 -5.55 23.88 5.80
C GLY A 38 -6.16 23.86 7.23
N PRO A 39 -7.38 24.42 7.42
CA PRO A 39 -8.03 24.52 8.73
C PRO A 39 -8.49 23.17 9.34
N ARG A 40 -8.45 22.07 8.58
CA ARG A 40 -8.82 20.73 9.09
C ARG A 40 -7.82 19.61 8.77
N GLN A 41 -6.92 19.77 7.81
CA GLN A 41 -5.90 18.77 7.47
C GLN A 41 -4.68 19.42 6.81
N HIS A 42 -3.50 18.84 7.05
CA HIS A 42 -2.27 19.15 6.34
C HIS A 42 -2.16 18.21 5.14
N GLN A 43 -2.01 18.75 3.93
CA GLN A 43 -1.81 17.95 2.71
C GLN A 43 -0.39 18.12 2.20
N LEU A 44 0.19 17.08 1.61
CA LEU A 44 1.50 17.18 0.95
C LEU A 44 1.38 18.00 -0.34
N THR A 45 2.40 18.81 -0.63
CA THR A 45 2.59 19.39 -1.96
C THR A 45 3.19 18.35 -2.91
N SER A 46 3.30 18.67 -4.20
CA SER A 46 4.03 17.83 -5.18
C SER A 46 5.47 17.54 -4.73
N GLU A 47 6.16 18.58 -4.23
CA GLU A 47 7.51 18.44 -3.67
C GLU A 47 7.51 17.65 -2.36
N GLY A 48 6.47 17.80 -1.53
CA GLY A 48 6.25 16.98 -0.34
C GLY A 48 6.15 15.50 -0.66
N GLN A 49 5.39 15.15 -1.71
CA GLN A 49 5.25 13.76 -2.16
C GLN A 49 6.57 13.20 -2.71
N LYS A 50 7.31 14.01 -3.49
CA LYS A 50 8.63 13.65 -4.01
C LYS A 50 9.62 13.40 -2.87
N LEU A 51 9.69 14.31 -1.90
CA LEU A 51 10.55 14.17 -0.73
C LEU A 51 10.16 12.96 0.11
N LEU A 52 8.87 12.69 0.30
CA LEU A 52 8.40 11.54 1.10
C LEU A 52 8.98 10.23 0.56
N GLY A 53 9.04 10.07 -0.77
CA GLY A 53 9.68 8.92 -1.40
C GLY A 53 11.16 8.79 -1.06
N TYR A 54 11.92 9.88 -1.11
CA TYR A 54 13.34 9.89 -0.73
C TYR A 54 13.56 9.71 0.77
N ALA A 55 12.73 10.35 1.61
CA ALA A 55 12.83 10.30 3.05
C ALA A 55 12.62 8.88 3.57
N ARG A 56 11.66 8.14 3.03
CA ARG A 56 11.47 6.71 3.34
C ARG A 56 12.72 5.90 3.01
N ARG A 57 13.27 6.05 1.80
CA ARG A 57 14.51 5.35 1.38
C ARG A 57 15.71 5.69 2.28
N ILE A 58 15.86 6.96 2.69
CA ILE A 58 16.93 7.39 3.60
C ILE A 58 16.76 6.73 4.97
N LEU A 59 15.53 6.66 5.50
CA LEU A 59 15.25 6.01 6.78
C LEU A 59 15.47 4.50 6.72
N ASP A 60 15.08 3.86 5.62
CA ASP A 60 15.32 2.43 5.39
C ASP A 60 16.82 2.13 5.33
N LEU A 61 17.58 2.90 4.54
CA LEU A 61 19.03 2.76 4.44
C LEU A 61 19.74 3.06 5.77
N HIS A 62 19.21 4.03 6.54
CA HIS A 62 19.70 4.31 7.88
C HIS A 62 19.46 3.13 8.82
N ALA A 63 18.27 2.52 8.78
CA ALA A 63 17.93 1.34 9.58
C ALA A 63 18.79 0.13 9.18
N GLU A 64 19.00 -0.09 7.89
CA GLU A 64 19.88 -1.14 7.35
C GLU A 64 21.33 -0.94 7.82
N THR A 65 21.83 0.30 7.74
CA THR A 65 23.17 0.64 8.24
C THR A 65 23.25 0.39 9.75
N GLN A 66 22.27 0.84 10.52
CA GLN A 66 22.26 0.57 11.97
C GLN A 66 22.21 -0.92 12.29
N ALA A 67 21.48 -1.72 11.52
CA ALA A 67 21.43 -3.17 11.67
C ALA A 67 22.78 -3.82 11.34
N ALA A 68 23.42 -3.40 10.25
CA ALA A 68 24.72 -3.90 9.81
C ALA A 68 25.85 -3.64 10.84
N PHE A 69 25.81 -2.49 11.52
CA PHE A 69 26.87 -2.09 12.46
C PHE A 69 26.59 -2.45 13.92
N HIS A 70 25.32 -2.61 14.32
CA HIS A 70 24.98 -2.94 15.71
C HIS A 70 24.61 -4.41 15.93
N GLY A 71 24.65 -5.25 14.88
CA GLY A 71 24.29 -6.68 14.97
C GLY A 71 22.86 -6.90 15.49
N LYS A 72 22.02 -5.86 15.44
CA LYS A 72 20.64 -5.95 15.90
C LYS A 72 19.82 -6.52 14.76
N GLU A 73 19.19 -7.66 15.03
CA GLU A 73 18.14 -8.19 14.17
C GLU A 73 17.16 -7.05 13.83
N LEU A 74 16.83 -6.90 12.55
CA LEU A 74 15.77 -5.98 12.15
C LEU A 74 14.49 -6.41 12.87
N THR A 75 13.98 -5.56 13.77
CA THR A 75 12.78 -5.83 14.56
C THR A 75 11.68 -4.83 14.24
N GLY A 76 10.43 -5.27 14.16
CA GLY A 76 9.29 -4.38 13.91
C GLY A 76 8.08 -5.13 13.39
N ARG A 77 7.02 -4.38 13.06
CA ARG A 77 5.80 -4.92 12.44
C ARG A 77 5.59 -4.29 11.08
N ILE A 78 5.26 -5.11 10.09
CA ILE A 78 4.91 -4.70 8.73
C ILE A 78 3.47 -5.12 8.45
N ARG A 79 2.62 -4.16 8.11
CA ARG A 79 1.22 -4.36 7.72
C ARG A 79 1.14 -4.42 6.20
N LEU A 80 0.93 -5.62 5.67
CA LEU A 80 0.92 -5.91 4.24
C LEU A 80 -0.48 -6.29 3.76
N GLY A 81 -0.97 -5.58 2.74
CA GLY A 81 -2.18 -5.90 2.00
C GLY A 81 -1.92 -6.78 0.77
N VAL A 82 -2.78 -7.74 0.50
CA VAL A 82 -2.73 -8.54 -0.74
C VAL A 82 -4.12 -9.06 -1.13
N PRO A 83 -4.49 -9.11 -2.43
CA PRO A 83 -5.64 -9.88 -2.89
C PRO A 83 -5.52 -11.37 -2.56
N ASP A 84 -6.64 -12.02 -2.24
CA ASP A 84 -6.68 -13.43 -1.86
C ASP A 84 -6.03 -14.34 -2.91
N ASP A 85 -6.28 -14.07 -4.20
CA ASP A 85 -5.74 -14.80 -5.34
C ASP A 85 -4.23 -14.62 -5.51
N TYR A 86 -3.64 -13.59 -4.90
CA TYR A 86 -2.22 -13.28 -4.97
C TYR A 86 -1.43 -13.81 -3.76
N ALA A 87 -2.07 -13.96 -2.60
CA ALA A 87 -1.42 -14.35 -1.35
C ALA A 87 -0.67 -15.69 -1.46
N ALA A 88 -1.35 -16.74 -1.93
CA ALA A 88 -0.73 -18.06 -2.04
C ALA A 88 0.37 -18.08 -3.12
N LYS A 89 0.10 -17.47 -4.28
CA LYS A 89 0.95 -17.59 -5.48
C LYS A 89 2.23 -16.76 -5.38
N TYR A 90 2.13 -15.51 -4.92
CA TYR A 90 3.25 -14.56 -4.96
C TYR A 90 3.84 -14.26 -3.58
N LEU A 91 2.99 -14.13 -2.56
CA LEU A 91 3.45 -13.72 -1.26
C LEU A 91 4.15 -14.86 -0.51
N THR A 92 3.60 -16.08 -0.55
CA THR A 92 4.19 -17.23 0.16
C THR A 92 5.65 -17.49 -0.22
N PRO A 93 6.05 -17.52 -1.51
CA PRO A 93 7.46 -17.65 -1.89
C PRO A 93 8.34 -16.48 -1.42
N ALA A 94 7.82 -15.25 -1.43
CA ALA A 94 8.54 -14.07 -0.96
C ALA A 94 8.80 -14.13 0.56
N LEU A 95 7.78 -14.50 1.34
CA LEU A 95 7.90 -14.67 2.79
C LEU A 95 8.89 -15.77 3.16
N LYS A 96 8.92 -16.89 2.43
CA LYS A 96 9.91 -17.96 2.63
C LYS A 96 11.36 -17.49 2.43
N ARG A 97 11.59 -16.54 1.52
CA ARG A 97 12.92 -15.95 1.30
C ARG A 97 13.25 -14.85 2.32
N PHE A 98 12.22 -14.19 2.84
CA PHE A 98 12.35 -13.11 3.82
C PHE A 98 12.65 -13.64 5.24
N ALA A 99 11.91 -14.66 5.69
CA ALA A 99 11.94 -15.14 7.06
C ALA A 99 13.34 -15.52 7.61
N PRO A 100 14.26 -16.17 6.85
CA PRO A 100 15.57 -16.55 7.38
C PRO A 100 16.47 -15.36 7.74
N ASN A 101 16.31 -14.22 7.05
CA ASN A 101 17.16 -13.05 7.22
C ASN A 101 16.55 -12.00 8.16
N PHE A 102 15.25 -12.12 8.45
CA PHE A 102 14.47 -11.12 9.18
C PHE A 102 13.50 -11.78 10.17
N GLY A 103 13.99 -12.75 10.94
CA GLY A 103 13.17 -13.58 11.84
C GLY A 103 12.47 -12.80 12.96
N SER A 104 12.94 -11.59 13.28
CA SER A 104 12.40 -10.74 14.34
C SER A 104 11.42 -9.66 13.83
N VAL A 105 11.00 -9.76 12.56
CA VAL A 105 9.95 -8.93 11.95
C VAL A 105 8.61 -9.67 11.99
N GLU A 106 7.61 -9.05 12.60
CA GLU A 106 6.21 -9.50 12.55
C GLU A 106 5.56 -9.00 11.25
N ILE A 107 4.96 -9.91 10.48
CA ILE A 107 4.20 -9.55 9.28
C ILE A 107 2.72 -9.78 9.55
N GLU A 108 1.96 -8.69 9.54
CA GLU A 108 0.50 -8.72 9.58
C GLU A 108 -0.06 -8.67 8.17
N LEU A 109 -0.87 -9.67 7.82
CA LEU A 109 -1.48 -9.78 6.49
C LEU A 109 -2.96 -9.39 6.52
N SER A 110 -3.33 -8.46 5.64
CA SER A 110 -4.73 -8.19 5.30
C SER A 110 -5.01 -8.72 3.90
N CYS A 111 -5.89 -9.72 3.79
CA CYS A 111 -6.30 -10.28 2.51
C CYS A 111 -7.62 -9.65 2.06
N GLU A 112 -7.54 -8.70 1.13
CA GLU A 112 -8.68 -7.92 0.62
C GLU A 112 -8.46 -7.51 -0.83
N GLN A 113 -9.52 -7.06 -1.49
CA GLN A 113 -9.47 -6.62 -2.89
C GLN A 113 -8.63 -5.35 -3.07
N SER A 114 -7.99 -5.23 -4.23
CA SER A 114 -7.08 -4.09 -4.54
C SER A 114 -7.75 -2.73 -4.34
N THR A 115 -9.05 -2.64 -4.63
CA THR A 115 -9.89 -1.44 -4.43
C THR A 115 -9.99 -1.00 -2.97
N SER A 116 -9.97 -1.95 -2.02
CA SER A 116 -10.00 -1.67 -0.57
C SER A 116 -8.59 -1.42 0.01
N LEU A 117 -7.57 -2.06 -0.56
CA LEU A 117 -6.19 -1.97 -0.08
C LEU A 117 -5.51 -0.64 -0.42
N ILE A 118 -5.76 -0.09 -1.62
CA ILE A 118 -5.11 1.16 -2.09
C ILE A 118 -5.38 2.32 -1.11
N PRO A 119 -6.64 2.65 -0.74
CA PRO A 119 -6.89 3.74 0.21
C PRO A 119 -6.25 3.52 1.59
N ARG A 120 -6.18 2.26 2.05
CA ARG A 120 -5.56 1.91 3.34
C ARG A 120 -4.06 2.17 3.36
N VAL A 121 -3.37 2.01 2.23
CA VAL A 121 -1.96 2.41 2.09
C VAL A 121 -1.84 3.94 2.09
N GLU A 122 -2.74 4.64 1.40
CA GLU A 122 -2.72 6.11 1.32
C GLU A 122 -2.91 6.80 2.69
N VAL A 123 -3.77 6.24 3.54
CA VAL A 123 -4.02 6.76 4.90
C VAL A 123 -3.06 6.19 5.96
N GLY A 124 -2.20 5.23 5.60
CA GLY A 124 -1.19 4.65 6.49
C GLY A 124 -1.72 3.54 7.43
N ASP A 125 -2.90 2.99 7.15
CA ASP A 125 -3.42 1.79 7.82
C ASP A 125 -2.65 0.53 7.40
N LEU A 126 -2.11 0.53 6.19
CA LEU A 126 -1.17 -0.47 5.66
C LEU A 126 0.16 0.20 5.32
N ASP A 127 1.26 -0.54 5.51
CA ASP A 127 2.60 -0.05 5.17
C ASP A 127 2.89 -0.27 3.67
N LEU A 128 2.41 -1.39 3.11
CA LEU A 128 2.43 -1.68 1.69
C LEU A 128 1.28 -2.60 1.26
N ALA A 129 0.98 -2.64 -0.03
CA ALA A 129 0.06 -3.61 -0.61
C ALA A 129 0.54 -4.09 -1.99
N LEU A 130 0.39 -5.39 -2.27
CA LEU A 130 0.50 -5.96 -3.60
C LEU A 130 -0.88 -5.85 -4.26
N VAL A 131 -1.02 -5.15 -5.38
CA VAL A 131 -2.34 -4.88 -5.98
C VAL A 131 -2.32 -5.03 -7.50
N SER A 132 -3.49 -5.28 -8.09
CA SER A 132 -3.73 -5.03 -9.50
C SER A 132 -3.85 -3.52 -9.73
N ARG A 133 -2.92 -2.93 -10.49
CA ARG A 133 -2.96 -1.50 -10.82
C ARG A 133 -3.87 -1.21 -12.02
N GLU A 134 -4.63 -0.12 -11.95
CA GLU A 134 -5.44 0.38 -13.07
C GLU A 134 -4.65 1.38 -13.93
N HIS A 135 -3.78 2.17 -13.28
CA HIS A 135 -3.01 3.22 -13.93
C HIS A 135 -1.50 3.04 -13.74
N PRO A 136 -0.66 3.46 -14.72
CA PRO A 136 0.79 3.36 -14.60
C PRO A 136 1.38 4.07 -13.38
N ASN A 137 0.70 5.11 -12.90
CA ASN A 137 1.15 5.96 -11.80
C ASN A 137 0.77 5.42 -10.40
N GLN A 138 0.09 4.26 -10.33
CA GLN A 138 -0.26 3.60 -9.06
C GLN A 138 0.85 2.63 -8.65
N GLY A 139 1.74 3.09 -7.76
CA GLY A 139 2.78 2.25 -7.16
C GLY A 139 3.90 1.85 -8.12
N ALA A 140 4.64 0.80 -7.73
CA ALA A 140 5.72 0.23 -8.54
C ALA A 140 5.21 -1.00 -9.31
N LEU A 141 5.53 -1.10 -10.60
CA LEU A 141 5.26 -2.30 -11.38
C LEU A 141 6.20 -3.43 -10.93
N LEU A 142 5.64 -4.57 -10.53
CA LEU A 142 6.42 -5.77 -10.21
C LEU A 142 6.47 -6.75 -11.37
N PHE A 143 5.31 -7.05 -11.97
CA PHE A 143 5.17 -7.95 -13.11
C PHE A 143 3.82 -7.74 -13.81
N TYR A 144 3.67 -8.33 -14.99
CA TYR A 144 2.40 -8.44 -15.68
C TYR A 144 1.83 -9.85 -15.45
N GLU A 145 0.56 -9.92 -15.07
CA GLU A 145 -0.15 -11.20 -14.93
C GLU A 145 -1.11 -11.37 -16.11
N PRO A 146 -1.00 -12.46 -16.91
CA PRO A 146 -1.91 -12.71 -18.01
C PRO A 146 -3.30 -13.13 -17.50
N MET A 147 -4.34 -12.50 -18.04
CA MET A 147 -5.73 -12.88 -17.78
C MET A 147 -6.18 -13.88 -18.85
N VAL A 148 -6.73 -15.02 -18.42
CA VAL A 148 -7.15 -16.11 -19.31
C VAL A 148 -8.59 -16.51 -19.02
N TRP A 149 -9.29 -16.97 -20.06
CA TRP A 149 -10.59 -17.61 -19.92
C TRP A 149 -10.39 -19.07 -19.54
N VAL A 150 -11.10 -19.52 -18.52
CA VAL A 150 -11.06 -20.92 -18.05
C VAL A 150 -12.48 -21.48 -18.10
N GLY A 151 -12.62 -22.68 -18.65
CA GLY A 151 -13.88 -23.40 -18.73
C GLY A 151 -13.64 -24.90 -18.61
N SER A 152 -14.66 -25.64 -18.19
CA SER A 152 -14.59 -27.11 -18.15
C SER A 152 -14.55 -27.66 -19.58
N PRO A 153 -13.66 -28.62 -19.89
CA PRO A 153 -13.63 -29.26 -21.20
C PRO A 153 -14.87 -30.14 -21.46
N GLN A 154 -15.64 -30.47 -20.42
CA GLN A 154 -16.83 -31.31 -20.51
C GLN A 154 -18.04 -30.57 -21.09
N PHE A 155 -18.01 -29.23 -21.13
CA PHE A 155 -19.16 -28.42 -21.52
C PHE A 155 -18.73 -27.34 -22.51
N GLU A 156 -19.35 -27.31 -23.68
CA GLU A 156 -19.12 -26.26 -24.70
C GLU A 156 -19.87 -24.95 -24.37
N VAL A 157 -19.74 -24.47 -23.13
CA VAL A 157 -20.45 -23.28 -22.63
C VAL A 157 -20.10 -22.04 -23.44
N TRP A 158 -18.86 -21.98 -23.97
CA TRP A 158 -18.37 -20.90 -24.81
C TRP A 158 -19.15 -20.72 -26.13
N ARG A 159 -19.96 -21.70 -26.56
CA ARG A 159 -20.80 -21.60 -27.76
C ARG A 159 -22.17 -20.97 -27.51
N ARG A 160 -22.61 -20.86 -26.25
CA ARG A 160 -23.95 -20.32 -25.93
C ARG A 160 -24.04 -18.81 -26.23
N ASP A 161 -25.23 -18.34 -26.55
CA ASP A 161 -25.56 -16.91 -26.65
C ASP A 161 -26.89 -16.65 -25.92
N PRO A 162 -26.90 -15.95 -24.77
CA PRO A 162 -25.77 -15.30 -24.12
C PRO A 162 -24.75 -16.29 -23.54
N LEU A 163 -23.49 -15.84 -23.42
CA LEU A 163 -22.37 -16.56 -22.82
C LEU A 163 -22.45 -16.44 -21.29
N PRO A 164 -22.76 -17.50 -20.54
CA PRO A 164 -22.76 -17.42 -19.10
C PRO A 164 -21.31 -17.34 -18.60
N ILE A 165 -21.03 -16.35 -17.76
CA ILE A 165 -19.72 -16.13 -17.15
C ILE A 165 -19.83 -16.07 -15.63
N ALA A 166 -18.83 -16.65 -14.96
CA ALA A 166 -18.58 -16.38 -13.55
C ALA A 166 -17.54 -15.26 -13.47
N VAL A 167 -17.85 -14.19 -12.74
CA VAL A 167 -16.97 -13.04 -12.58
C VAL A 167 -16.82 -12.70 -11.10
N TYR A 168 -15.72 -12.04 -10.77
CA TYR A 168 -15.46 -11.46 -9.46
C TYR A 168 -16.52 -10.40 -9.10
N GLU A 169 -16.42 -9.83 -7.90
CA GLU A 169 -17.31 -8.77 -7.41
C GLU A 169 -17.38 -7.53 -8.32
N SER A 170 -18.42 -6.72 -8.11
CA SER A 170 -18.82 -5.62 -9.01
C SER A 170 -17.75 -4.56 -9.25
N THR A 171 -16.88 -4.30 -8.27
CA THR A 171 -15.84 -3.26 -8.33
C THR A 171 -14.49 -3.78 -8.83
N SER A 172 -14.35 -5.09 -9.08
CA SER A 172 -13.06 -5.68 -9.45
C SER A 172 -12.61 -5.26 -10.86
N LEU A 173 -11.30 -4.97 -10.97
CA LEU A 173 -10.64 -4.74 -12.26
C LEU A 173 -10.79 -5.93 -13.19
N ALA A 174 -10.66 -7.15 -12.64
CA ALA A 174 -10.78 -8.39 -13.39
C ALA A 174 -12.15 -8.53 -14.08
N LYS A 175 -13.25 -8.28 -13.36
CA LYS A 175 -14.60 -8.31 -13.95
C LYS A 175 -14.73 -7.28 -15.08
N ARG A 176 -14.32 -6.04 -14.84
CA ARG A 176 -14.43 -4.97 -15.83
C ARG A 176 -13.64 -5.28 -17.10
N SER A 177 -12.40 -5.77 -16.97
CA SER A 177 -11.59 -6.20 -18.10
C SER A 177 -12.23 -7.38 -18.85
N ALA A 178 -12.76 -8.37 -18.13
CA ALA A 178 -13.42 -9.53 -18.74
C ALA A 178 -14.68 -9.15 -19.52
N ILE A 179 -15.56 -8.31 -18.95
CA ILE A 179 -16.79 -7.82 -19.61
C ILE A 179 -16.43 -6.99 -20.85
N ASN A 180 -15.47 -6.07 -20.73
CA ASN A 180 -15.04 -5.24 -21.85
C ASN A 180 -14.47 -6.10 -22.99
N ALA A 181 -13.67 -7.12 -22.68
CA ALA A 181 -13.13 -8.04 -23.68
C ALA A 181 -14.23 -8.80 -24.43
N LEU A 182 -15.29 -9.25 -23.74
CA LEU A 182 -16.43 -9.92 -24.38
C LEU A 182 -17.30 -8.97 -25.21
N ALA A 183 -17.53 -7.75 -24.71
CA ALA A 183 -18.27 -6.72 -25.43
C ALA A 183 -17.57 -6.33 -26.75
N LEU A 184 -16.24 -6.21 -26.74
CA LEU A 184 -15.43 -5.96 -27.94
C LEU A 184 -15.52 -7.09 -28.98
N GLN A 185 -15.84 -8.32 -28.55
CA GLN A 185 -16.06 -9.48 -29.41
C GLN A 185 -17.56 -9.65 -29.79
N GLY A 186 -18.43 -8.72 -29.40
CA GLY A 186 -19.87 -8.78 -29.69
C GLY A 186 -20.61 -9.91 -28.96
N ARG A 187 -20.04 -10.47 -27.89
CA ARG A 187 -20.64 -11.55 -27.11
C ARG A 187 -21.64 -10.96 -26.11
N LYS A 188 -22.87 -11.49 -26.08
CA LYS A 188 -23.83 -11.19 -25.02
C LYS A 188 -23.49 -12.03 -23.79
N ILE A 189 -23.67 -11.46 -22.60
CA ILE A 189 -23.38 -12.08 -21.30
C ILE A 189 -24.60 -12.02 -20.39
#